data_AF-A0A166XLL8-F1
#
_entry.id   AF-A0A166XLL8-F1
#
_cell.length_a   1.000
_cell.length_b   1.000
_cell.length_c   1.000
_cell.angle_alpha   90.00
_cell.angle_beta   90.00
_cell.angle_gamma   90.00
#
_symmetry.space_group_name_H-M   'P 1'
#
loop_
_entity.id
_entity.type
_entity.pdbx_description
1 polymer ?
#
loop_
_entity_poly.entity_id
_entity_poly.type
_entity_poly.pdbx_seq_one_letter_code
_entity_poly.pdbx_strand_id
1 'polypeptide(L)'
;MSDDVYGPEVVRIVRRYSAEVAEAMPNNTLAQAVTAVETENQEQDRQPETWRQWLRFGVPETDPDAMELQVHAREAAELWRKLKLNIESTELLEDGPPTIPTLLKAVDDAVVQWDKKREKGFGKAKSQFFSFLDTMEAHKYLFSVIPNGDKYTSLLTGIVTSVVKASTAHEQVAEGFSRALQEISKDLNFVRRGTQICNTPEVKRYVLALYSEVFAFLCHAMKWYSSSWNRFRKAFDGKFYGKHVEQTVLRIQKLVQRVHDEMKLGTDRTVQNIHTEQRMGFFETNRRIDRRFDEFGRDIDTKLDERLKAFSKLLGQQMRLTLMANAQHGGLRLEVDEHGAADHL
;
A
#
# COMPACT_ATOMS: atom_id res chain seq x y z
N MET A 1 -11.00 -29.66 -16.80
CA MET A 1 -10.87 -30.81 -17.72
C MET A 1 -9.54 -31.47 -17.37
N SER A 2 -9.49 -32.80 -17.37
CA SER A 2 -8.44 -33.62 -16.76
C SER A 2 -7.10 -33.51 -17.51
N ASP A 3 -6.12 -32.81 -16.96
CA ASP A 3 -4.75 -32.70 -17.49
C ASP A 3 -3.90 -33.93 -17.13
N ASP A 4 -4.36 -35.12 -17.52
CA ASP A 4 -3.62 -36.37 -17.26
C ASP A 4 -3.63 -37.33 -18.46
N VAL A 5 -3.69 -36.76 -19.67
CA VAL A 5 -3.79 -37.53 -20.94
C VAL A 5 -2.41 -37.74 -21.60
N TYR A 6 -1.38 -36.99 -21.19
CA TYR A 6 -0.06 -37.02 -21.84
C TYR A 6 1.06 -37.23 -20.81
N GLY A 7 1.94 -38.20 -21.06
CA GLY A 7 3.08 -38.48 -20.19
C GLY A 7 4.08 -37.32 -20.09
N PRO A 8 4.94 -37.30 -19.05
CA PRO A 8 5.83 -36.17 -18.73
C PRO A 8 6.81 -35.82 -19.85
N GLU A 9 7.15 -36.77 -20.72
CA GLU A 9 7.99 -36.57 -21.90
C GLU A 9 7.30 -35.71 -22.97
N VAL A 10 6.02 -35.99 -23.25
CA VAL A 10 5.21 -35.24 -24.23
C VAL A 10 5.03 -33.80 -23.77
N VAL A 11 4.76 -33.61 -22.47
CA VAL A 11 4.65 -32.29 -21.85
C VAL A 11 5.96 -31.49 -22.00
N ARG A 12 7.13 -32.12 -21.82
CA ARG A 12 8.43 -31.45 -22.04
C ARG A 12 8.68 -31.08 -23.50
N ILE A 13 8.27 -31.93 -24.45
CA ILE A 13 8.42 -31.66 -25.88
C ILE A 13 7.54 -30.49 -26.30
N VAL A 14 6.27 -30.47 -25.87
CA VAL A 14 5.34 -29.38 -26.15
C VAL A 14 5.89 -28.07 -25.58
N ARG A 15 6.37 -28.06 -24.33
CA ARG A 15 6.98 -26.88 -23.70
C ARG A 15 8.19 -26.35 -24.47
N ARG A 16 9.07 -27.23 -24.94
CA ARG A 16 10.26 -26.82 -25.70
C ARG A 16 9.85 -26.20 -27.05
N TYR A 17 8.91 -26.84 -27.73
CA TYR A 17 8.41 -26.38 -29.02
C TYR A 17 7.70 -25.03 -28.91
N SER A 18 6.85 -24.84 -27.89
CA SER A 18 6.17 -23.57 -27.63
C SER A 18 7.14 -22.43 -27.35
N ALA A 19 8.23 -22.68 -26.60
CA ALA A 19 9.29 -21.69 -26.38
C ALA A 19 10.03 -21.34 -27.68
N GLU A 20 10.40 -22.34 -28.49
CA GLU A 20 11.03 -22.15 -29.80
C GLU A 20 10.13 -21.34 -30.76
N VAL A 21 8.82 -21.59 -30.76
CA VAL A 21 7.84 -20.85 -31.58
C VAL A 21 7.68 -19.40 -31.14
N ALA A 22 7.69 -19.12 -29.83
CA ALA A 22 7.61 -17.75 -29.32
C ALA A 22 8.88 -16.93 -29.62
N GLU A 23 10.06 -17.56 -29.59
CA GLU A 23 11.31 -16.93 -30.01
C GLU A 23 11.33 -16.65 -31.53
N ALA A 24 10.82 -17.57 -32.34
CA ALA A 24 10.73 -17.40 -33.79
C ALA A 24 9.66 -16.40 -34.23
N MET A 25 8.61 -16.19 -33.42
CA MET A 25 7.47 -15.32 -33.74
C MET A 25 7.16 -14.33 -32.60
N PRO A 26 8.06 -13.37 -32.32
CA PRO A 26 7.93 -12.47 -31.17
C PRO A 26 6.70 -11.55 -31.23
N ASN A 27 6.14 -11.30 -32.41
CA ASN A 27 4.94 -10.46 -32.59
C ASN A 27 3.62 -11.26 -32.61
N ASN A 28 3.67 -12.58 -32.43
CA ASN A 28 2.48 -13.42 -32.44
C ASN A 28 1.88 -13.53 -31.03
N THR A 29 0.72 -12.90 -30.85
CA THR A 29 0.00 -12.87 -29.57
C THR A 29 -0.36 -14.26 -29.04
N LEU A 30 -0.68 -15.22 -29.91
CA LEU A 30 -1.02 -16.59 -29.50
C LEU A 30 0.22 -17.35 -29.04
N ALA A 31 1.35 -17.20 -29.73
CA ALA A 31 2.61 -17.82 -29.32
C ALA A 31 3.05 -17.30 -27.94
N GLN A 32 2.97 -15.99 -27.72
CA GLN A 32 3.26 -15.39 -26.40
C GLN A 32 2.29 -15.86 -25.31
N ALA A 33 0.98 -15.95 -25.61
CA ALA A 33 -0.02 -16.41 -24.66
C ALA A 33 0.21 -17.87 -24.24
N VAL A 34 0.55 -18.75 -25.19
CA VAL A 34 0.86 -20.16 -24.90
C VAL A 34 2.12 -20.27 -24.02
N THR A 35 3.19 -19.54 -24.34
CA THR A 35 4.40 -19.54 -23.49
C THR A 35 4.13 -18.97 -22.10
N ALA A 36 3.31 -17.92 -21.99
CA ALA A 36 2.93 -17.37 -20.69
C ALA A 36 2.21 -18.40 -19.81
N VAL A 37 1.21 -19.10 -20.37
CA VAL A 37 0.48 -20.17 -19.69
C VAL A 37 1.40 -21.35 -19.33
N GLU A 38 2.30 -21.74 -20.22
CA GLU A 38 3.27 -22.79 -19.92
C GLU A 38 4.27 -22.40 -18.84
N THR A 39 4.66 -21.13 -18.78
CA THR A 39 5.54 -20.61 -17.72
C THR A 39 4.83 -20.63 -16.38
N GLU A 40 3.57 -20.19 -16.34
CA GLU A 40 2.71 -20.27 -15.15
C GLU A 40 2.53 -21.72 -14.68
N ASN A 41 2.24 -22.65 -15.60
CA ASN A 41 2.15 -24.08 -15.29
C ASN A 41 3.47 -24.65 -14.76
N GLN A 42 4.62 -24.22 -15.31
CA GLN A 42 5.94 -24.64 -14.81
C GLN A 42 6.24 -24.10 -13.40
N GLU A 43 5.83 -22.87 -13.11
CA GLU A 43 5.95 -22.29 -11.78
C GLU A 43 5.07 -23.04 -10.77
N GLN A 44 3.87 -23.42 -11.19
CA GLN A 44 2.93 -24.23 -10.40
C GLN A 44 3.47 -25.64 -10.14
N ASP A 45 4.05 -26.29 -11.16
CA ASP A 45 4.71 -27.60 -11.04
C ASP A 45 5.90 -27.58 -10.07
N ARG A 46 6.66 -26.48 -10.03
CA ARG A 46 7.83 -26.31 -9.14
C ARG A 46 7.48 -25.82 -7.74
N GLN A 47 6.23 -25.39 -7.54
CA GLN A 47 5.76 -24.83 -6.27
C GLN A 47 5.90 -25.81 -5.09
N PRO A 48 5.61 -27.12 -5.23
CA PRO A 48 5.79 -28.10 -4.16
C PRO A 48 7.26 -28.29 -3.77
N GLU A 49 8.18 -28.40 -4.72
CA GLU A 49 9.63 -28.56 -4.44
C GLU A 49 10.19 -27.31 -3.77
N THR A 50 9.89 -26.13 -4.32
CA THR A 50 10.37 -24.85 -3.76
C THR A 50 9.82 -24.61 -2.36
N TRP A 51 8.55 -24.95 -2.11
CA TRP A 51 7.96 -24.95 -0.77
C TRP A 51 8.69 -25.91 0.18
N ARG A 52 8.93 -27.16 -0.26
CA ARG A 52 9.62 -28.17 0.57
C ARG A 52 11.04 -27.74 0.92
N GLN A 53 11.77 -27.17 -0.03
CA GLN A 53 13.11 -26.64 0.22
C GLN A 53 13.07 -25.46 1.19
N TRP A 54 12.16 -24.50 0.99
CA TRP A 54 11.99 -23.37 1.89
C TRP A 54 11.62 -23.82 3.31
N LEU A 55 10.71 -24.78 3.46
CA LEU A 55 10.28 -25.29 4.77
C LEU A 55 11.39 -26.03 5.52
N ARG A 56 12.33 -26.66 4.80
CA ARG A 56 13.45 -27.43 5.37
C ARG A 56 14.66 -26.56 5.68
N PHE A 57 15.06 -25.71 4.74
CA PHE A 57 16.34 -25.01 4.78
C PHE A 57 16.18 -23.50 4.98
N GLY A 58 14.97 -22.97 4.77
CA GLY A 58 14.76 -21.54 4.60
C GLY A 58 15.42 -21.02 3.32
N VAL A 59 15.06 -19.80 2.93
CA VAL A 59 15.87 -19.00 2.02
C VAL A 59 16.74 -18.09 2.88
N PRO A 60 18.02 -17.85 2.58
CA PRO A 60 18.79 -16.82 3.29
C PRO A 60 18.10 -15.46 3.09
N GLU A 61 17.61 -14.84 4.17
CA GLU A 61 17.04 -13.49 4.07
C GLU A 61 18.16 -12.47 3.90
N THR A 62 18.05 -11.64 2.87
CA THR A 62 19.00 -10.56 2.59
C THR A 62 18.55 -9.23 3.17
N ASP A 63 17.26 -9.06 3.42
CA ASP A 63 16.71 -7.87 4.06
C ASP A 63 16.94 -7.92 5.59
N PRO A 64 17.74 -7.00 6.16
CA PRO A 64 17.97 -6.95 7.61
C PRO A 64 16.67 -6.82 8.42
N ASP A 65 15.67 -6.13 7.86
CA ASP A 65 14.40 -5.88 8.55
C ASP A 65 13.51 -7.14 8.60
N ALA A 66 13.69 -8.08 7.67
CA ALA A 66 12.93 -9.34 7.61
C ALA A 66 13.60 -10.51 8.34
N MET A 67 14.81 -10.32 8.85
CA MET A 67 15.61 -11.37 9.49
C MET A 67 14.94 -11.91 10.77
N GLU A 68 14.36 -11.04 11.60
CA GLU A 68 13.65 -11.45 12.82
C GLU A 68 12.42 -12.32 12.51
N LEU A 69 11.63 -11.91 11.51
CA LEU A 69 10.48 -12.67 11.03
C LEU A 69 10.91 -14.06 10.56
N GLN A 70 11.99 -14.13 9.80
CA GLN A 70 12.53 -15.38 9.31
C GLN A 70 12.95 -16.33 10.44
N VAL A 71 13.59 -15.82 11.49
CA VAL A 71 14.00 -16.65 12.65
C VAL A 71 12.76 -17.31 13.28
N HIS A 72 11.71 -16.52 13.56
CA HIS A 72 10.49 -17.06 14.14
C HIS A 72 9.73 -18.00 13.19
N ALA A 73 9.70 -17.69 11.89
CA ALA A 73 9.09 -18.56 10.90
C ALA A 73 9.81 -19.90 10.76
N ARG A 74 11.16 -19.92 10.81
CA ARG A 74 11.94 -21.17 10.81
C ARG A 74 11.67 -22.02 12.04
N GLU A 75 11.64 -21.39 13.22
CA GLU A 75 11.27 -22.08 14.45
C GLU A 75 9.85 -22.66 14.37
N ALA A 76 8.90 -21.88 13.83
CA ALA A 76 7.53 -22.32 13.63
C ALA A 76 7.44 -23.50 12.65
N ALA A 77 8.18 -23.46 11.54
CA ALA A 77 8.27 -24.56 10.57
C ALA A 77 8.83 -25.85 11.19
N GLU A 78 9.86 -25.76 12.02
CA GLU A 78 10.43 -26.91 12.73
C GLU A 78 9.44 -27.54 13.72
N LEU A 79 8.80 -26.71 14.53
CA LEU A 79 7.79 -27.16 15.50
C LEU A 79 6.57 -27.75 14.80
N TRP A 80 6.14 -27.13 13.72
CA TRP A 80 5.02 -27.61 12.93
C TRP A 80 5.30 -28.98 12.30
N ARG A 81 6.51 -29.21 11.78
CA ARG A 81 6.90 -30.54 11.28
C ARG A 81 6.82 -31.60 12.37
N LYS A 82 7.30 -31.30 13.59
CA LYS A 82 7.19 -32.21 14.74
C LYS A 82 5.74 -32.46 15.14
N LEU A 83 4.92 -31.42 15.14
CA LEU A 83 3.50 -31.49 15.45
C LEU A 83 2.75 -32.34 14.42
N LYS A 84 2.99 -32.11 13.12
CA LYS A 84 2.35 -32.83 12.02
C LYS A 84 2.66 -34.32 12.07
N LEU A 85 3.91 -34.69 12.36
CA LEU A 85 4.32 -36.10 12.56
C LEU A 85 3.61 -36.77 13.76
N ASN A 86 3.18 -36.00 14.76
CA ASN A 86 2.44 -36.53 15.91
C ASN A 86 0.93 -36.68 15.67
N ILE A 87 0.37 -35.90 14.72
CA ILE A 87 -1.07 -35.89 14.42
C ILE A 87 -1.40 -36.80 13.23
N GLU A 88 -0.53 -36.83 12.23
CA GLU A 88 -0.72 -37.53 10.96
C GLU A 88 0.45 -38.51 10.72
N SER A 89 0.16 -39.68 10.15
CA SER A 89 1.19 -40.61 9.68
C SER A 89 2.02 -39.95 8.57
N THR A 90 3.32 -40.25 8.55
CA THR A 90 4.44 -39.61 7.82
C THR A 90 4.25 -39.33 6.32
N GLU A 91 3.21 -39.88 5.69
CA GLU A 91 3.00 -39.89 4.23
C GLU A 91 2.52 -38.55 3.63
N LEU A 92 2.04 -37.58 4.44
CA LEU A 92 1.38 -36.36 3.94
C LEU A 92 2.26 -35.08 3.90
N LEU A 93 3.58 -35.20 3.95
CA LEU A 93 4.47 -34.06 3.62
C LEU A 93 4.60 -33.83 2.10
N GLU A 94 3.88 -34.61 1.30
CA GLU A 94 3.96 -34.68 -0.17
C GLU A 94 2.99 -33.71 -0.90
N ASP A 95 1.88 -33.29 -0.28
CA ASP A 95 0.74 -32.59 -0.96
C ASP A 95 0.94 -31.09 -1.26
N GLY A 96 2.19 -30.61 -1.33
CA GLY A 96 2.48 -29.21 -1.66
C GLY A 96 2.15 -28.20 -0.52
N PRO A 97 2.18 -26.89 -0.81
CA PRO A 97 1.94 -25.85 0.20
C PRO A 97 0.47 -25.81 0.65
N PRO A 98 0.19 -25.76 1.97
CA PRO A 98 -1.17 -25.57 2.47
C PRO A 98 -1.79 -24.26 1.99
N THR A 99 -3.06 -24.30 1.58
CA THR A 99 -3.79 -23.14 1.06
C THR A 99 -4.99 -22.78 1.93
N ILE A 100 -5.50 -21.54 1.82
CA ILE A 100 -6.70 -21.11 2.58
C ILE A 100 -7.87 -22.10 2.37
N PRO A 101 -8.16 -22.61 1.15
CA PRO A 101 -9.13 -23.69 0.95
C PRO A 101 -8.85 -24.97 1.76
N THR A 102 -7.57 -25.35 1.91
CA THR A 102 -7.18 -26.50 2.74
C THR A 102 -7.55 -26.29 4.20
N LEU A 103 -7.36 -25.07 4.72
CA LEU A 103 -7.74 -24.72 6.08
C LEU A 103 -9.27 -24.68 6.25
N LEU A 104 -10.00 -24.10 5.29
CA LEU A 104 -11.46 -24.08 5.31
C LEU A 104 -12.02 -25.50 5.41
N LYS A 105 -11.54 -26.40 4.54
CA LYS A 105 -11.94 -27.82 4.57
C LYS A 105 -11.66 -28.46 5.93
N ALA A 106 -10.50 -28.19 6.53
CA ALA A 106 -10.17 -28.74 7.85
C ALA A 106 -11.07 -28.21 8.97
N VAL A 107 -11.49 -26.94 8.90
CA VAL A 107 -12.48 -26.37 9.83
C VAL A 107 -13.85 -27.01 9.62
N ASP A 108 -14.30 -27.18 8.38
CA ASP A 108 -15.57 -27.86 8.09
C ASP A 108 -15.57 -29.31 8.58
N ASP A 109 -14.50 -30.06 8.32
CA ASP A 109 -14.33 -31.43 8.81
C ASP A 109 -14.33 -31.49 10.34
N ALA A 110 -13.68 -30.53 11.01
CA ALA A 110 -13.68 -30.41 12.47
C ALA A 110 -15.06 -30.11 13.02
N VAL A 111 -15.82 -29.22 12.38
CA VAL A 111 -17.21 -28.89 12.74
C VAL A 111 -18.10 -30.11 12.65
N VAL A 112 -18.01 -30.90 11.57
CA VAL A 112 -18.77 -32.15 11.44
C VAL A 112 -18.45 -33.13 12.57
N GLN A 113 -17.19 -33.21 12.99
CA GLN A 113 -16.79 -34.06 14.13
C GLN A 113 -17.32 -33.54 15.47
N TRP A 114 -17.30 -32.22 15.70
CA TRP A 114 -17.85 -31.61 16.91
C TRP A 114 -19.37 -31.77 17.01
N ASP A 115 -20.08 -31.55 15.90
CA ASP A 115 -21.53 -31.70 15.84
C ASP A 115 -21.96 -33.16 16.11
N LYS A 116 -21.17 -34.14 15.63
CA LYS A 116 -21.37 -35.58 15.94
C LYS A 116 -21.19 -35.90 17.42
N LYS A 117 -20.24 -35.25 18.10
CA LYS A 117 -19.95 -35.50 19.53
C LYS A 117 -21.02 -34.93 20.47
N ARG A 118 -21.86 -33.99 20.00
CA ARG A 118 -22.94 -33.35 20.80
C ARG A 118 -22.46 -32.78 22.16
N GLU A 119 -21.18 -32.44 22.27
CA GLU A 119 -20.59 -31.88 23.49
C GLU A 119 -20.91 -30.37 23.59
N LYS A 120 -21.20 -29.90 24.80
CA LYS A 120 -21.50 -28.49 25.08
C LYS A 120 -20.19 -27.68 25.17
N GLY A 121 -19.82 -26.98 24.10
CA GLY A 121 -18.81 -25.90 24.14
C GLY A 121 -17.99 -25.69 22.86
N PHE A 122 -18.04 -26.61 21.89
CA PHE A 122 -17.44 -26.40 20.56
C PHE A 122 -18.09 -25.28 19.72
N GLY A 123 -19.31 -24.84 20.07
CA GLY A 123 -20.00 -23.77 19.33
C GLY A 123 -19.23 -22.45 19.31
N LYS A 124 -18.53 -22.10 20.40
CA LYS A 124 -17.68 -20.91 20.46
C LYS A 124 -16.45 -21.07 19.56
N ALA A 125 -15.76 -22.21 19.69
CA ALA A 125 -14.58 -22.50 18.88
C ALA A 125 -14.90 -22.46 17.38
N LYS A 126 -16.05 -23.03 16.98
CA LYS A 126 -16.58 -22.94 15.62
C LYS A 126 -16.69 -21.50 15.15
N SER A 127 -17.41 -20.64 15.89
CA SER A 127 -17.55 -19.22 15.52
C SER A 127 -16.21 -18.50 15.43
N GLN A 128 -15.28 -18.80 16.32
CA GLN A 128 -13.96 -18.15 16.38
C GLN A 128 -13.06 -18.56 15.22
N PHE A 129 -13.07 -19.85 14.83
CA PHE A 129 -12.34 -20.31 13.64
C PHE A 129 -12.91 -19.72 12.35
N PHE A 130 -14.23 -19.59 12.22
CA PHE A 130 -14.83 -18.90 11.07
C PHE A 130 -14.46 -17.41 11.05
N SER A 131 -14.49 -16.72 12.19
CA SER A 131 -14.00 -15.33 12.26
C SER A 131 -12.53 -15.19 11.87
N PHE A 132 -11.69 -16.19 12.20
CA PHE A 132 -10.30 -16.20 11.77
C PHE A 132 -10.16 -16.45 10.26
N LEU A 133 -10.96 -17.35 9.68
CA LEU A 133 -11.01 -17.57 8.24
C LEU A 133 -11.33 -16.28 7.48
N ASP A 134 -12.26 -15.46 7.99
CA ASP A 134 -12.60 -14.15 7.42
C ASP A 134 -11.41 -13.17 7.39
N THR A 135 -10.40 -13.37 8.24
CA THR A 135 -9.18 -12.56 8.27
C THR A 135 -8.05 -13.08 7.39
N MET A 136 -8.16 -14.27 6.80
CA MET A 136 -7.07 -14.89 6.02
C MET A 136 -6.71 -14.11 4.75
N GLU A 137 -7.67 -13.45 4.11
CA GLU A 137 -7.36 -12.56 2.97
C GLU A 137 -6.57 -11.32 3.40
N ALA A 138 -6.81 -10.81 4.62
CA ALA A 138 -5.98 -9.75 5.17
C ALA A 138 -4.57 -10.23 5.48
N HIS A 139 -4.44 -11.46 6.00
CA HIS A 139 -3.14 -12.07 6.21
C HIS A 139 -2.34 -12.20 4.91
N LYS A 140 -2.97 -12.79 3.89
CA LYS A 140 -2.39 -13.00 2.56
C LYS A 140 -1.90 -11.68 1.94
N TYR A 141 -2.71 -10.62 2.01
CA TYR A 141 -2.31 -9.29 1.54
C TYR A 141 -1.13 -8.72 2.34
N LEU A 142 -1.17 -8.80 3.66
CA LEU A 142 -0.08 -8.26 4.49
C LEU A 142 1.22 -9.05 4.34
N PHE A 143 1.15 -10.33 3.98
CA PHE A 143 2.33 -11.08 3.59
C PHE A 143 2.82 -10.71 2.19
N SER A 144 1.96 -10.33 1.25
CA SER A 144 2.39 -9.97 -0.11
C SER A 144 3.25 -8.71 -0.18
N VAL A 145 3.28 -7.90 0.89
CA VAL A 145 4.19 -6.74 0.99
C VAL A 145 5.58 -7.11 1.54
N ILE A 146 5.77 -8.36 1.95
CA ILE A 146 7.01 -8.94 2.49
C ILE A 146 7.62 -9.91 1.46
N PRO A 147 8.96 -10.01 1.34
CA PRO A 147 9.59 -11.05 0.53
C PRO A 147 9.13 -12.46 0.91
N ASN A 148 8.91 -13.36 -0.06
CA ASN A 148 8.44 -14.74 0.19
C ASN A 148 7.07 -14.83 0.91
N GLY A 149 6.19 -13.83 0.74
CA GLY A 149 4.88 -13.76 1.39
C GLY A 149 3.97 -14.97 1.19
N ASP A 150 4.05 -15.60 0.02
CA ASP A 150 3.32 -16.84 -0.30
C ASP A 150 3.71 -17.99 0.65
N LYS A 151 5.00 -18.09 0.99
CA LYS A 151 5.53 -19.10 1.92
C LYS A 151 5.04 -18.87 3.34
N TYR A 152 5.06 -17.63 3.83
CA TYR A 152 4.54 -17.30 5.16
C TYR A 152 3.03 -17.55 5.27
N THR A 153 2.27 -17.22 4.23
CA THR A 153 0.83 -17.53 4.15
C THR A 153 0.58 -19.04 4.22
N SER A 154 1.37 -19.82 3.47
CA SER A 154 1.28 -21.29 3.45
C SER A 154 1.66 -21.90 4.81
N LEU A 155 2.67 -21.34 5.47
CA LEU A 155 3.11 -21.78 6.80
C LEU A 155 2.05 -21.52 7.86
N LEU A 156 1.50 -20.29 7.92
CA LEU A 156 0.41 -19.94 8.82
C LEU A 156 -0.78 -20.88 8.64
N THR A 157 -1.20 -21.05 7.38
CA THR A 157 -2.31 -21.93 7.01
C THR A 157 -2.07 -23.36 7.44
N GLY A 158 -0.86 -23.89 7.20
CA GLY A 158 -0.47 -25.24 7.57
C GLY A 158 -0.50 -25.47 9.08
N ILE A 159 0.06 -24.56 9.85
CA ILE A 159 0.07 -24.61 11.32
C ILE A 159 -1.36 -24.64 11.86
N VAL A 160 -2.19 -23.67 11.44
CA VAL A 160 -3.57 -23.58 11.93
C VAL A 160 -4.37 -24.81 11.52
N THR A 161 -4.19 -25.32 10.29
CA THR A 161 -4.84 -26.56 9.83
C THR A 161 -4.51 -27.73 10.73
N SER A 162 -3.23 -27.94 11.07
CA SER A 162 -2.82 -29.00 11.96
C SER A 162 -3.41 -28.83 13.36
N VAL A 163 -3.43 -27.61 13.90
CA VAL A 163 -4.01 -27.36 15.23
C VAL A 163 -5.53 -27.57 15.24
N VAL A 164 -6.25 -27.15 14.20
CA VAL A 164 -7.69 -27.41 14.04
C VAL A 164 -7.96 -28.91 14.05
N LYS A 165 -7.24 -29.70 13.24
CA LYS A 165 -7.36 -31.16 13.22
C LYS A 165 -7.07 -31.79 14.59
N ALA A 166 -6.03 -31.32 15.27
CA ALA A 166 -5.68 -31.72 16.62
C ALA A 166 -6.78 -31.43 17.65
N SER A 167 -7.45 -30.29 17.50
CA SER A 167 -8.46 -29.80 18.43
C SER A 167 -9.77 -30.59 18.38
N THR A 168 -9.99 -31.42 17.35
CA THR A 168 -11.19 -32.28 17.26
C THR A 168 -11.29 -33.28 18.40
N ALA A 169 -10.15 -33.66 18.97
CA ALA A 169 -10.10 -34.56 20.10
C ALA A 169 -10.31 -33.82 21.45
N HIS A 170 -10.05 -32.51 21.55
CA HIS A 170 -10.01 -31.79 22.83
C HIS A 170 -10.60 -30.37 22.78
N GLU A 171 -11.74 -30.19 23.43
CA GLU A 171 -12.52 -28.94 23.46
C GLU A 171 -11.77 -27.72 23.99
N GLN A 172 -11.08 -27.85 25.13
CA GLN A 172 -10.36 -26.71 25.75
C GLN A 172 -9.23 -26.17 24.85
N VAL A 173 -8.62 -27.06 24.06
CA VAL A 173 -7.63 -26.67 23.05
C VAL A 173 -8.30 -25.85 21.96
N ALA A 174 -9.44 -26.35 21.46
CA ALA A 174 -10.22 -25.68 20.41
C ALA A 174 -10.65 -24.27 20.85
N GLU A 175 -11.26 -24.13 22.03
CA GLU A 175 -11.75 -22.84 22.54
C GLU A 175 -10.61 -21.84 22.79
N GLY A 176 -9.56 -22.22 23.53
CA GLY A 176 -8.51 -21.26 23.85
C GLY A 176 -7.63 -20.89 22.65
N PHE A 177 -7.35 -21.82 21.72
CA PHE A 177 -6.56 -21.52 20.53
C PHE A 177 -7.35 -20.67 19.52
N SER A 178 -8.61 -21.02 19.24
CA SER A 178 -9.44 -20.25 18.32
C SER A 178 -9.72 -18.84 18.85
N ARG A 179 -9.93 -18.69 20.17
CA ARG A 179 -10.03 -17.39 20.82
C ARG A 179 -8.75 -16.56 20.63
N ALA A 180 -7.59 -17.14 20.90
CA ALA A 180 -6.32 -16.44 20.76
C ALA A 180 -6.07 -15.98 19.30
N LEU A 181 -6.36 -16.84 18.32
CA LEU A 181 -6.28 -16.47 16.91
C LEU A 181 -7.23 -15.33 16.54
N GLN A 182 -8.47 -15.38 17.02
CA GLN A 182 -9.44 -14.31 16.80
C GLN A 182 -8.95 -12.98 17.38
N GLU A 183 -8.44 -12.98 18.62
CA GLU A 183 -7.96 -11.75 19.28
C GLU A 183 -6.72 -11.17 18.60
N ILE A 184 -5.78 -12.02 18.18
CA ILE A 184 -4.58 -11.63 17.41
C ILE A 184 -4.97 -11.04 16.04
N SER A 185 -6.04 -11.56 15.43
CA SER A 185 -6.41 -11.20 14.06
C SER A 185 -7.40 -10.04 13.95
N LYS A 186 -7.97 -9.60 15.08
CA LYS A 186 -9.03 -8.59 15.15
C LYS A 186 -8.66 -7.27 14.47
N ASP A 187 -7.42 -6.83 14.62
CA ASP A 187 -6.96 -5.52 14.14
C ASP A 187 -6.28 -5.58 12.77
N LEU A 188 -6.14 -6.77 12.16
CA LEU A 188 -5.41 -6.92 10.89
C LEU A 188 -6.09 -6.26 9.70
N ASN A 189 -7.42 -6.21 9.69
CA ASN A 189 -8.16 -5.48 8.66
C ASN A 189 -7.88 -3.98 8.73
N PHE A 190 -7.57 -3.43 9.90
CA PHE A 190 -7.12 -2.04 10.03
C PHE A 190 -5.71 -1.89 9.45
N VAL A 191 -4.78 -2.75 9.84
CA VAL A 191 -3.39 -2.72 9.32
C VAL A 191 -3.38 -2.85 7.80
N ARG A 192 -4.16 -3.78 7.23
CA ARG A 192 -4.33 -3.94 5.78
C ARG A 192 -4.72 -2.62 5.10
N ARG A 193 -5.77 -1.98 5.59
CA ARG A 193 -6.24 -0.69 5.03
C ARG A 193 -5.16 0.38 5.19
N GLY A 194 -4.48 0.41 6.33
CA GLY A 194 -3.38 1.32 6.58
C GLY A 194 -2.23 1.16 5.59
N THR A 195 -1.81 -0.08 5.31
CA THR A 195 -0.77 -0.39 4.32
C THR A 195 -1.20 -0.06 2.89
N GLN A 196 -2.49 -0.18 2.56
CA GLN A 196 -3.03 0.24 1.26
C GLN A 196 -2.99 1.76 1.06
N ILE A 197 -3.22 2.52 2.14
CA ILE A 197 -3.23 3.98 2.13
C ILE A 197 -1.79 4.54 2.21
N CYS A 198 -0.95 3.92 3.03
CA CYS A 198 0.39 4.37 3.36
C CYS A 198 1.38 3.19 3.23
N ASN A 199 2.09 3.13 2.11
CA ASN A 199 3.07 2.08 1.83
C ASN A 199 4.50 2.60 2.04
N THR A 200 4.81 3.06 3.25
CA THR A 200 6.15 3.53 3.62
C THR A 200 7.03 2.36 4.11
N PRO A 201 8.37 2.48 4.04
CA PRO A 201 9.28 1.50 4.64
C PRO A 201 9.00 1.22 6.12
N GLU A 202 8.59 2.24 6.88
CA GLU A 202 8.25 2.15 8.29
C GLU A 202 7.02 1.26 8.53
N VAL A 203 5.96 1.43 7.72
CA VAL A 203 4.78 0.57 7.78
C VAL A 203 5.15 -0.88 7.46
N LYS A 204 6.02 -1.12 6.47
CA LYS A 204 6.52 -2.47 6.17
C LYS A 204 7.25 -3.09 7.36
N ARG A 205 8.11 -2.33 8.06
CA ARG A 205 8.78 -2.78 9.30
C ARG A 205 7.79 -3.13 10.40
N TYR A 206 6.70 -2.38 10.54
CA TYR A 206 5.65 -2.72 11.51
C TYR A 206 4.90 -3.99 11.14
N VAL A 207 4.66 -4.25 9.85
CA VAL A 207 4.06 -5.51 9.38
C VAL A 207 4.99 -6.69 9.61
N LEU A 208 6.30 -6.53 9.36
CA LEU A 208 7.33 -7.53 9.68
C LEU A 208 7.33 -7.88 11.17
N ALA A 209 7.41 -6.87 12.04
CA ALA A 209 7.37 -7.05 13.49
C ALA A 209 6.06 -7.69 13.97
N LEU A 210 4.93 -7.34 13.35
CA LEU A 210 3.63 -7.95 13.67
C LEU A 210 3.67 -9.45 13.41
N TYR A 211 4.24 -9.88 12.29
CA TYR A 211 4.30 -11.30 11.96
C TYR A 211 5.36 -12.07 12.73
N SER A 212 6.45 -11.42 13.16
CA SER A 212 7.38 -11.99 14.14
C SER A 212 6.63 -12.40 15.42
N GLU A 213 5.75 -11.51 15.91
CA GLU A 213 4.92 -11.77 17.10
C GLU A 213 3.89 -12.89 16.88
N VAL A 214 3.23 -12.91 15.72
CA VAL A 214 2.28 -13.98 15.35
C VAL A 214 2.98 -15.34 15.31
N PHE A 215 4.14 -15.45 14.65
CA PHE A 215 4.87 -16.72 14.59
C PHE A 215 5.44 -17.13 15.95
N ALA A 216 5.93 -16.19 16.75
CA ALA A 216 6.35 -16.48 18.12
C ALA A 216 5.20 -17.05 18.96
N PHE A 217 4.00 -16.47 18.87
CA PHE A 217 2.80 -17.01 19.50
C PHE A 217 2.49 -18.43 19.02
N LEU A 218 2.54 -18.69 17.71
CA LEU A 218 2.29 -20.02 17.15
C LEU A 218 3.33 -21.04 17.63
N CYS A 219 4.61 -20.65 17.75
CA CYS A 219 5.64 -21.48 18.36
C CYS A 219 5.29 -21.87 19.80
N HIS A 220 4.84 -20.89 20.61
CA HIS A 220 4.41 -21.16 21.98
C HIS A 220 3.19 -22.07 22.03
N ALA A 221 2.19 -21.86 21.17
CA ALA A 221 1.00 -22.69 21.08
C ALA A 221 1.32 -24.14 20.66
N MET A 222 2.19 -24.33 19.67
CA MET A 222 2.62 -25.66 19.23
C MET A 222 3.46 -26.38 20.27
N LYS A 223 4.41 -25.69 20.93
CA LYS A 223 5.19 -26.24 22.05
C LYS A 223 4.26 -26.69 23.17
N TRP A 224 3.28 -25.86 23.51
CA TRP A 224 2.26 -26.18 24.49
C TRP A 224 1.47 -27.43 24.09
N TYR A 225 1.00 -27.52 22.84
CA TYR A 225 0.26 -28.67 22.34
C TYR A 225 1.08 -29.97 22.37
N SER A 226 2.37 -29.90 22.01
CA SER A 226 3.26 -31.06 21.93
C SER A 226 3.61 -31.67 23.30
N SER A 227 3.31 -30.98 24.41
CA SER A 227 3.65 -31.44 25.75
C SER A 227 2.50 -32.24 26.36
N SER A 228 2.81 -33.41 26.94
CA SER A 228 1.87 -34.45 27.41
C SER A 228 0.48 -33.97 27.89
N TRP A 229 -0.53 -34.18 27.04
CA TRP A 229 -1.92 -33.66 27.07
C TRP A 229 -2.60 -33.51 28.45
N ASN A 230 -2.36 -34.46 29.36
CA ASN A 230 -2.98 -34.49 30.69
C ASN A 230 -2.44 -33.42 31.66
N ARG A 231 -1.20 -32.96 31.49
CA ARG A 231 -0.60 -31.90 32.34
C ARG A 231 -1.05 -30.49 31.93
N PHE A 232 -1.53 -30.33 30.69
CA PHE A 232 -1.68 -29.00 30.06
C PHE A 232 -3.11 -28.45 30.04
N ARG A 233 -4.15 -29.29 30.19
CA ARG A 233 -5.55 -28.84 30.36
C ARG A 233 -5.72 -27.79 31.48
N LYS A 234 -4.96 -27.91 32.58
CA LYS A 234 -5.03 -26.96 33.72
C LYS A 234 -4.22 -25.67 33.53
N ALA A 235 -3.26 -25.65 32.60
CA ALA A 235 -2.31 -24.54 32.44
C ALA A 235 -2.69 -23.56 31.31
N PHE A 236 -3.55 -23.99 30.38
CA PHE A 236 -3.93 -23.21 29.21
C PHE A 236 -4.81 -22.01 29.53
N ASP A 237 -5.65 -22.13 30.55
CA ASP A 237 -6.79 -21.24 30.73
C ASP A 237 -6.38 -19.83 31.20
N GLY A 238 -5.60 -19.73 32.29
CA GLY A 238 -5.19 -18.43 32.84
C GLY A 238 -3.75 -18.02 32.52
N LYS A 239 -2.78 -18.91 32.78
CA LYS A 239 -1.36 -18.55 32.74
C LYS A 239 -0.81 -18.44 31.33
N PHE A 240 -1.20 -19.35 30.42
CA PHE A 240 -0.82 -19.25 29.01
C PHE A 240 -1.47 -18.02 28.36
N TYR A 241 -2.76 -17.81 28.64
CA TYR A 241 -3.51 -16.68 28.11
C TYR A 241 -2.88 -15.33 28.50
N GLY A 242 -2.73 -15.07 29.80
CA GLY A 242 -2.15 -13.80 30.26
C GLY A 242 -0.68 -13.62 29.87
N LYS A 243 0.11 -14.70 29.85
CA LYS A 243 1.54 -14.59 29.51
C LYS A 243 1.79 -14.46 28.01
N HIS A 244 1.07 -15.19 27.18
CA HIS A 244 1.40 -15.29 25.75
C HIS A 244 0.35 -14.61 24.86
N VAL A 245 -0.94 -14.79 25.13
CA VAL A 245 -1.99 -14.17 24.29
C VAL A 245 -2.09 -12.68 24.56
N GLU A 246 -2.31 -12.27 25.81
CA GLU A 246 -2.45 -10.84 26.16
C GLU A 246 -1.20 -10.05 25.79
N GLN A 247 -0.01 -10.59 26.05
CA GLN A 247 1.24 -9.92 25.68
C GLN A 247 1.39 -9.77 24.16
N THR A 248 1.04 -10.79 23.38
CA THR A 248 1.08 -10.74 21.91
C THR A 248 0.07 -9.73 21.39
N VAL A 249 -1.17 -9.77 21.89
CA VAL A 249 -2.22 -8.80 21.53
C VAL A 249 -1.79 -7.38 21.87
N LEU A 250 -1.21 -7.13 23.05
CA LEU A 250 -0.70 -5.82 23.43
C LEU A 250 0.43 -5.33 22.51
N ARG A 251 1.34 -6.22 22.09
CA ARG A 251 2.40 -5.87 21.14
C ARG A 251 1.84 -5.59 19.75
N ILE A 252 0.89 -6.39 19.27
CA ILE A 252 0.16 -6.15 18.01
C ILE A 252 -0.59 -4.82 18.07
N GLN A 253 -1.33 -4.54 19.14
CA GLN A 253 -2.05 -3.27 19.31
C GLN A 253 -1.11 -2.06 19.29
N LYS A 254 0.08 -2.17 19.89
CA LYS A 254 1.11 -1.13 19.79
C LYS A 254 1.59 -0.93 18.35
N LEU A 255 1.77 -2.01 17.59
CA LEU A 255 2.16 -1.94 16.18
C LEU A 255 1.04 -1.34 15.30
N VAL A 256 -0.21 -1.73 15.55
CA VAL A 256 -1.41 -1.16 14.93
C VAL A 256 -1.48 0.35 15.18
N GLN A 257 -1.23 0.79 16.42
CA GLN A 257 -1.20 2.21 16.77
C GLN A 257 -0.10 2.96 16.00
N ARG A 258 1.09 2.37 15.85
CA ARG A 258 2.16 2.98 15.06
C ARG A 258 1.81 3.11 13.58
N VAL A 259 1.14 2.11 13.00
CA VAL A 259 0.63 2.20 11.62
C VAL A 259 -0.39 3.35 11.51
N HIS A 260 -1.28 3.49 12.49
CA HIS A 260 -2.25 4.60 12.53
C HIS A 260 -1.58 5.97 12.64
N ASP A 261 -0.56 6.11 13.47
CA ASP A 261 0.17 7.36 13.63
C ASP A 261 0.91 7.72 12.33
N GLU A 262 1.48 6.74 11.63
CA GLU A 262 2.15 6.95 10.35
C GLU A 262 1.18 7.36 9.24
N MET A 263 -0.03 6.80 9.24
CA MET A 263 -1.11 7.23 8.35
C MET A 263 -1.51 8.69 8.60
N LYS A 264 -1.59 9.12 9.87
CA LYS A 264 -1.87 10.51 10.21
C LYS A 264 -0.79 11.45 9.71
N LEU A 265 0.48 11.10 9.94
CA LEU A 265 1.62 11.87 9.43
C LEU A 265 1.61 11.99 7.90
N GLY A 266 1.29 10.90 7.20
CA GLY A 266 1.14 10.90 5.75
C GLY A 266 0.00 11.82 5.27
N THR A 267 -1.12 11.81 5.98
CA THR A 267 -2.27 12.68 5.69
C THR A 267 -1.91 14.15 5.92
N ASP A 268 -1.30 14.47 7.05
CA ASP A 268 -0.90 15.83 7.41
C ASP A 268 0.12 16.39 6.39
N ARG A 269 1.08 15.58 5.96
CA ARG A 269 2.03 15.95 4.90
C ARG A 269 1.33 16.25 3.58
N THR A 270 0.34 15.45 3.22
CA THR A 270 -0.45 15.65 2.00
C THR A 270 -1.24 16.96 2.06
N VAL A 271 -1.89 17.24 3.20
CA VAL A 271 -2.63 18.49 3.43
C VAL A 271 -1.69 19.70 3.36
N GLN A 272 -0.50 19.61 3.97
CA GLN A 272 0.50 20.68 3.90
C GLN A 272 0.98 20.94 2.46
N ASN A 273 1.19 19.89 1.67
CA ASN A 273 1.57 20.02 0.26
C ASN A 273 0.48 20.73 -0.54
N ILE A 274 -0.78 20.29 -0.41
CA ILE A 274 -1.94 20.92 -1.09
C ILE A 274 -2.05 22.40 -0.70
N HIS A 275 -1.94 22.71 0.60
CA HIS A 275 -2.00 24.09 1.07
C HIS A 275 -0.85 24.93 0.48
N THR A 276 0.35 24.36 0.38
CA THR A 276 1.52 25.04 -0.20
C THR A 276 1.35 25.27 -1.70
N GLU A 277 0.86 24.27 -2.44
CA GLU A 277 0.57 24.37 -3.88
C GLU A 277 -0.51 25.42 -4.18
N GLN A 278 -1.60 25.42 -3.41
CA GLN A 278 -2.65 26.45 -3.54
C GLN A 278 -2.10 27.85 -3.26
N ARG A 279 -1.26 27.99 -2.22
CA ARG A 279 -0.64 29.27 -1.88
C ARG A 279 0.29 29.75 -2.99
N MET A 280 1.07 28.86 -3.58
CA MET A 280 1.95 29.16 -4.72
C MET A 280 1.13 29.57 -5.96
N GLY A 281 0.04 28.87 -6.26
CA GLY A 281 -0.88 29.24 -7.35
C GLY A 281 -1.51 30.62 -7.16
N PHE A 282 -1.87 30.98 -5.91
CA PHE A 282 -2.36 32.31 -5.57
C PHE A 282 -1.28 33.39 -5.78
N PHE A 283 -0.06 33.15 -5.28
CA PHE A 283 1.06 34.07 -5.49
C PHE A 283 1.40 34.28 -6.97
N GLU A 284 1.37 33.21 -7.76
CA GLU A 284 1.63 33.31 -9.20
C GLU A 284 0.53 34.10 -9.92
N THR A 285 -0.72 33.94 -9.51
CA THR A 285 -1.87 34.69 -10.05
C THR A 285 -1.76 36.17 -9.71
N ASN A 286 -1.46 36.53 -8.46
CA ASN A 286 -1.23 37.92 -8.07
C ASN A 286 -0.07 38.54 -8.86
N ARG A 287 1.04 37.82 -9.04
CA ARG A 287 2.18 38.30 -9.83
C ARG A 287 1.84 38.51 -11.31
N ARG A 288 0.85 37.80 -11.86
CA ARG A 288 0.33 38.03 -13.22
C ARG A 288 -0.54 39.28 -13.26
N ILE A 289 -1.37 39.49 -12.24
CA ILE A 289 -2.22 40.67 -12.11
C ILE A 289 -1.37 41.93 -11.96
N ASP A 290 -0.38 41.93 -11.08
CA ASP A 290 0.52 43.08 -10.85
C ASP A 290 1.27 43.46 -12.13
N ARG A 291 1.83 42.48 -12.85
CA ARG A 291 2.47 42.72 -14.16
C ARG A 291 1.53 43.37 -15.16
N ARG A 292 0.26 42.96 -15.18
CA ARG A 292 -0.75 43.51 -16.08
C ARG A 292 -1.11 44.96 -15.70
N PHE A 293 -1.16 45.28 -14.41
CA PHE A 293 -1.34 46.66 -13.95
C PHE A 293 -0.13 47.54 -14.28
N ASP A 294 1.09 47.03 -14.13
CA ASP A 294 2.32 47.76 -14.50
C ASP A 294 2.43 48.01 -16.01
N GLU A 295 2.01 47.04 -16.83
CA GLU A 295 1.91 47.21 -18.29
C GLU A 295 0.86 48.27 -18.67
N PHE A 296 -0.30 48.23 -18.01
CA PHE A 296 -1.37 49.19 -18.24
C PHE A 296 -0.99 50.61 -17.82
N GLY A 297 -0.31 50.77 -16.67
CA GLY A 297 0.21 52.06 -16.23
C GLY A 297 1.21 52.65 -17.22
N ARG A 298 2.16 51.84 -17.71
CA ARG A 298 3.12 52.25 -18.75
C ARG A 298 2.44 52.64 -20.06
N ASP A 299 1.39 51.93 -20.49
CA ASP A 299 0.61 52.27 -21.69
C ASP A 299 -0.13 53.61 -21.53
N ILE A 300 -0.73 53.86 -20.35
CA ILE A 300 -1.38 55.14 -20.04
C ILE A 300 -0.37 56.29 -20.07
N ASP A 301 0.78 56.15 -19.41
CA ASP A 301 1.81 57.19 -19.37
C ASP A 301 2.32 57.52 -20.77
N THR A 302 2.54 56.48 -21.59
CA THR A 302 2.97 56.65 -22.99
C THR A 302 1.92 57.43 -23.80
N LYS A 303 0.64 57.07 -23.68
CA LYS A 303 -0.46 57.76 -24.39
C LYS A 303 -0.67 59.19 -23.91
N LEU A 304 -0.52 59.46 -22.62
CA LEU A 304 -0.58 60.80 -22.05
C LEU A 304 0.55 61.68 -22.58
N ASP A 305 1.78 61.15 -22.62
CA ASP A 305 2.95 61.86 -23.15
C ASP A 305 2.79 62.15 -24.65
N GLU A 306 2.32 61.18 -25.45
CA GLU A 306 2.00 61.39 -26.87
C GLU A 306 0.95 62.50 -27.08
N ARG A 307 -0.12 62.50 -26.27
CA ARG A 307 -1.17 63.53 -26.35
C ARG A 307 -0.66 64.91 -25.94
N LEU A 308 0.16 65.00 -24.88
CA LEU A 308 0.78 66.26 -24.44
C LEU A 308 1.73 66.83 -25.51
N LYS A 309 2.51 65.96 -26.17
CA LYS A 309 3.36 66.35 -27.31
C LYS A 309 2.53 66.83 -28.50
N ALA A 310 1.43 66.15 -28.84
CA ALA A 310 0.55 66.58 -29.90
C ALA A 310 -0.12 67.93 -29.61
N PHE A 311 -0.59 68.12 -28.37
CA PHE A 311 -1.22 69.36 -27.93
C PHE A 311 -0.25 70.55 -27.94
N SER A 312 0.97 70.37 -27.41
CA SER A 312 2.00 71.41 -27.42
C SER A 312 2.40 71.82 -28.83
N LYS A 313 2.50 70.86 -29.77
CA LYS A 313 2.74 71.14 -31.19
C LYS A 313 1.61 71.97 -31.82
N LEU A 314 0.36 71.68 -31.47
CA LEU A 314 -0.81 72.38 -31.99
C LEU A 314 -0.90 73.82 -31.46
N LEU A 315 -0.63 74.03 -30.16
CA LEU A 315 -0.50 75.36 -29.57
C LEU A 315 0.61 76.18 -30.24
N GLY A 316 1.77 75.56 -30.51
CA GLY A 316 2.88 76.21 -31.21
C GLY A 316 2.51 76.62 -32.64
N GLN A 317 1.69 75.83 -33.35
CA GLN A 317 1.19 76.18 -34.68
C GLN A 317 0.18 77.34 -34.63
N GLN A 318 -0.77 77.31 -33.69
CA GLN A 318 -1.74 78.39 -33.50
C GLN A 318 -1.06 79.73 -33.18
N MET A 319 -0.10 79.73 -32.26
CA MET A 319 0.64 80.94 -31.90
C MET A 319 1.39 81.54 -33.09
N ARG A 320 1.96 80.69 -33.98
CA ARG A 320 2.58 81.15 -35.23
C ARG A 320 1.56 81.75 -36.20
N LEU A 321 0.38 81.14 -36.34
CA LEU A 321 -0.69 81.67 -37.20
C LEU A 321 -1.20 83.04 -36.70
N THR A 322 -1.40 83.20 -35.39
CA THR A 322 -1.82 84.47 -34.79
C THR A 322 -0.76 85.56 -34.94
N LEU A 323 0.52 85.23 -34.80
CA LEU A 323 1.62 86.17 -35.03
C LEU A 323 1.73 86.59 -36.51
N MET A 324 1.52 85.66 -37.44
CA MET A 324 1.48 85.97 -38.88
C MET A 324 0.27 86.85 -39.26
N ALA A 325 -0.91 86.60 -38.67
CA ALA A 325 -2.10 87.41 -38.86
C ALA A 325 -1.93 88.85 -38.34
N ASN A 326 -1.28 89.01 -37.17
CA ASN A 326 -0.97 90.34 -36.62
C ASN A 326 0.10 91.09 -37.42
N ALA A 327 1.07 90.39 -38.00
CA ALA A 327 2.08 90.99 -38.87
C ALA A 327 1.49 91.51 -40.20
N GLN A 328 0.42 90.89 -40.72
CA GLN A 328 -0.29 91.36 -41.92
C GLN A 328 -1.15 92.61 -41.67
N HIS A 329 -1.58 92.86 -40.43
CA HIS A 329 -2.39 94.04 -40.08
C HIS A 329 -1.58 95.30 -39.69
N GLY A 330 -0.27 95.19 -39.46
CA GLY A 330 0.58 96.30 -39.00
C GLY A 330 1.22 97.16 -40.10
N GLY A 331 0.96 96.90 -41.38
CA GLY A 331 1.67 97.53 -42.50
C GLY A 331 0.79 98.36 -43.42
N LEU A 332 0.09 99.38 -42.93
CA LEU A 332 -0.58 100.40 -43.78
C LEU A 332 -0.94 101.68 -42.98
N ARG A 333 0.04 102.56 -42.76
CA ARG A 333 -0.06 104.04 -42.87
C ARG A 333 1.14 104.72 -42.18
N LEU A 334 2.12 105.11 -42.99
CA LEU A 334 2.92 106.32 -42.79
C LEU A 334 2.41 107.37 -43.78
N GLU A 335 2.68 108.64 -43.44
CA GLU A 335 2.42 109.89 -44.18
C GLU A 335 1.01 110.49 -43.97
N VAL A 336 0.85 111.76 -43.57
CA VAL A 336 1.77 112.92 -43.61
C VAL A 336 1.18 114.08 -42.78
N ASP A 337 2.05 114.89 -42.17
CA ASP A 337 1.95 116.34 -41.82
C ASP A 337 0.75 116.87 -40.99
N GLU A 338 0.79 117.95 -40.22
CA GLU A 338 1.78 118.95 -39.81
C GLU A 338 1.08 119.78 -38.69
N HIS A 339 1.87 120.55 -37.93
CA HIS A 339 1.53 121.81 -37.24
C HIS A 339 0.82 121.84 -35.86
N GLY A 340 1.40 122.67 -34.99
CA GLY A 340 0.72 123.39 -33.89
C GLY A 340 1.01 122.84 -32.49
N ALA A 341 2.09 123.22 -31.82
CA ALA A 341 2.26 124.45 -31.03
C ALA A 341 1.57 124.45 -29.64
N ALA A 342 2.39 124.80 -28.66
CA ALA A 342 2.10 125.54 -27.43
C ALA A 342 1.60 124.80 -26.17
N ASP A 343 2.48 124.88 -25.16
CA ASP A 343 2.24 125.44 -23.83
C ASP A 343 1.89 124.54 -22.62
N HIS A 344 2.79 124.69 -21.62
CA HIS A 344 2.56 124.86 -20.18
C HIS A 344 1.68 123.82 -19.47
N LEU A 345 2.17 123.00 -18.53
CA LEU A 345 3.01 123.29 -17.35
C LEU A 345 3.56 121.97 -16.78
#